data_AF-A0A7Y0E210-F1
#
_entry.id   AF-A0A7Y0E210-F1
#
_cell.length_a   1.000
_cell.length_b   1.000
_cell.length_c   1.000
_cell.angle_alpha   90.00
_cell.angle_beta   90.00
_cell.angle_gamma   90.00
#
_symmetry.space_group_name_H-M   'P 1'
#
loop_
_entity.id
_entity.type
_entity.pdbx_description
1 polymer ?
#
loop_
_entity_poly.entity_id
_entity_poly.type
_entity_poly.pdbx_seq_one_letter_code
_entity_poly.pdbx_strand_id
1 'polypeptide(L)' 'MMEIQPIRMRKIDYCPFCGTKLPSSLKAEWQRRIAEAGYDPNDEDLPEDFLSDRWWKNNGL' A
#
# COMPACT_ATOMS: atom_id res chain seq x y z
N MET A 1 23.29 -23.95 -10.76
CA MET A 1 22.41 -22.88 -11.26
C MET A 1 21.33 -22.68 -10.21
N MET A 2 21.27 -21.52 -9.55
CA MET A 2 20.26 -21.26 -8.52
C MET A 2 18.98 -20.83 -9.23
N GLU A 3 17.98 -21.70 -9.26
CA GLU A 3 16.66 -21.40 -9.82
C GLU A 3 15.95 -20.43 -8.87
N ILE A 4 15.85 -19.16 -9.27
CA ILE A 4 15.07 -18.17 -8.54
C ILE A 4 13.59 -18.54 -8.69
N GLN A 5 12.99 -19.03 -7.62
CA GLN A 5 11.55 -19.29 -7.58
C GLN A 5 10.80 -17.93 -7.65
N PRO A 6 9.83 -17.73 -8.55
CA PRO A 6 9.12 -16.47 -8.65
C PRO A 6 8.22 -16.26 -7.43
N ILE A 7 8.30 -15.08 -6.80
CA ILE A 7 7.41 -14.70 -5.70
C ILE A 7 5.98 -14.57 -6.25
N ARG A 8 5.06 -15.38 -5.73
CA ARG A 8 3.63 -15.28 -6.06
C ARG A 8 2.89 -14.50 -4.98
N MET A 9 2.66 -13.22 -5.22
CA MET A 9 1.75 -12.41 -4.39
C MET A 9 0.29 -12.69 -4.75
N ARG A 10 -0.54 -13.01 -3.73
CA ARG A 10 -1.99 -13.24 -3.88
C ARG A 10 -2.75 -12.26 -2.99
N LYS A 11 -3.80 -11.63 -3.52
CA LYS A 11 -4.64 -10.71 -2.73
C LYS A 11 -5.46 -11.49 -1.71
N ILE A 12 -5.66 -10.87 -0.54
CA ILE A 12 -6.58 -11.33 0.49
C ILE A 12 -7.80 -10.43 0.38
N ASP A 13 -8.94 -10.98 -0.02
CA ASP A 13 -10.20 -10.22 -0.19
C ASP A 13 -11.08 -10.27 1.06
N TYR A 14 -10.83 -11.22 1.95
CA TYR A 14 -11.58 -11.46 3.19
C TYR A 14 -10.63 -11.63 4.36
N CYS A 15 -11.01 -11.12 5.53
CA CYS A 15 -10.25 -11.31 6.76
C CYS A 15 -10.09 -12.82 7.06
N PRO A 16 -8.86 -13.34 7.22
CA PRO A 16 -8.64 -14.77 7.44
C PRO A 16 -9.12 -15.27 8.81
N PHE A 17 -9.49 -14.36 9.73
CA PHE A 17 -9.94 -14.70 11.08
C PHE A 17 -11.46 -14.67 11.23
N CYS A 18 -12.12 -13.60 10.77
CA CYS A 18 -13.56 -13.42 10.93
C CYS A 18 -14.37 -13.57 9.63
N GLY A 19 -13.72 -13.73 8.48
CA GLY A 19 -14.38 -13.88 7.18
C GLY A 19 -15.05 -12.62 6.62
N THR A 20 -14.92 -11.46 7.29
CA THR A 20 -15.49 -10.20 6.79
C THR A 20 -14.75 -9.72 5.55
N LYS A 21 -15.48 -9.20 4.55
CA LYS A 21 -14.91 -8.63 3.33
C LYS A 21 -14.03 -7.43 3.67
N LEU A 22 -12.79 -7.44 3.19
CA LEU A 22 -11.89 -6.31 3.40
C LEU A 22 -12.31 -5.12 2.53
N PRO A 23 -12.12 -3.88 3.01
CA PRO A 23 -12.32 -2.70 2.19
C PRO A 23 -11.36 -2.71 1.00
N SER A 24 -11.70 -1.93 -0.02
CA SER A 24 -10.82 -1.74 -1.18
C SER A 24 -9.47 -1.18 -0.75
N SER A 25 -8.40 -1.71 -1.34
CA SER A 25 -7.04 -1.25 -1.04
C SER A 25 -6.83 0.21 -1.44
N LEU A 26 -6.29 1.00 -0.52
CA LEU A 26 -5.89 2.39 -0.77
C LEU A 26 -4.53 2.51 -1.48
N LYS A 27 -3.88 1.39 -1.87
CA LYS A 27 -2.54 1.40 -2.47
C LYS A 27 -2.45 2.27 -3.72
N ALA A 28 -3.43 2.17 -4.62
CA ALA A 28 -3.42 2.94 -5.86
C ALA A 28 -3.53 4.45 -5.59
N GLU A 29 -4.37 4.84 -4.63
CA GLU A 29 -4.54 6.24 -4.23
C GLU A 29 -3.28 6.80 -3.54
N TRP A 30 -2.65 6.00 -2.69
CA TRP A 30 -1.38 6.34 -2.06
C TRP A 30 -0.27 6.58 -3.11
N GLN A 31 -0.13 5.68 -4.09
CA GLN A 31 0.85 5.82 -5.17
C GLN A 31 0.60 7.08 -6.01
N ARG A 32 -0.68 7.40 -6.29
CA ARG A 32 -1.06 8.62 -7.00
C ARG A 32 -0.63 9.88 -6.23
N ARG A 33 -0.93 9.94 -4.94
CA ARG A 33 -0.59 11.11 -4.09
C ARG A 33 0.91 11.30 -3.89
N ILE A 34 1.66 10.21 -3.76
CA ILE A 34 3.13 10.25 -3.74
C ILE A 34 3.67 10.85 -5.03
N ALA A 35 3.18 10.39 -6.19
CA ALA A 35 3.59 10.93 -7.48
C ALA A 35 3.18 12.40 -7.66
N GLU A 36 1.98 12.79 -7.22
CA GLU A 36 1.51 14.19 -7.22
C GLU A 36 2.36 15.09 -6.31
N ALA A 37 2.90 14.54 -5.22
CA ALA A 37 3.83 15.22 -4.32
C ALA A 37 5.28 15.25 -4.84
N GLY A 38 5.58 14.56 -5.96
CA GLY A 38 6.89 14.56 -6.61
C GLY A 38 7.86 13.50 -6.09
N TYR A 39 7.38 12.48 -5.38
CA TYR A 39 8.20 11.38 -4.83
C TYR A 39 7.95 10.07 -5.58
N ASP A 40 8.89 9.12 -5.46
CA ASP A 40 8.71 7.71 -5.79
C ASP A 40 8.39 6.89 -4.52
N PRO A 41 7.56 5.84 -4.59
CA PRO A 41 7.29 4.94 -3.46
C PRO A 41 8.52 4.30 -2.81
N ASN A 42 9.67 4.28 -3.47
CA ASN A 42 10.92 3.71 -2.97
C ASN A 42 11.91 4.77 -2.46
N ASP A 43 11.54 6.06 -2.46
CA ASP A 43 12.40 7.13 -1.95
C ASP A 43 12.63 6.97 -0.44
N GLU A 44 13.89 7.08 -0.01
CA GLU A 44 14.25 6.96 1.41
C GLU A 44 13.80 8.18 2.24
N ASP A 45 13.56 9.32 1.60
CA ASP A 45 13.17 10.60 2.20
C ASP A 45 11.67 10.94 2.02
N LEU A 46 10.84 9.91 1.80
CA LEU A 46 9.39 10.04 1.77
C LEU A 46 8.86 10.75 3.04
N PRO A 47 7.97 11.76 2.91
CA PRO A 47 7.38 12.42 4.06
C PRO A 47 6.71 11.46 5.05
N GLU A 48 6.88 11.71 6.36
CA GLU A 48 6.37 10.84 7.44
C GLU A 48 4.86 10.57 7.34
N ASP A 49 4.09 11.52 6.80
CA ASP A 49 2.65 11.35 6.57
C ASP A 49 2.37 10.16 5.65
N PHE A 50 3.17 9.96 4.59
CA PHE A 50 3.03 8.83 3.67
C PHE A 50 3.55 7.50 4.24
N LEU A 51 4.34 7.54 5.30
CA LEU A 51 4.88 6.36 6.01
C LEU A 51 3.97 5.89 7.16
N SER A 52 2.89 6.63 7.44
CA SER A 52 1.97 6.34 8.53
C SER A 52 0.51 6.26 8.04
N ASP A 53 -0.43 5.99 8.94
CA ASP A 53 -1.85 6.02 8.62
C ASP A 53 -2.43 7.44 8.51
N ARG A 54 -1.61 8.46 8.83
CA ARG A 54 -2.02 9.87 8.85
C ARG A 54 -2.45 10.34 7.47
N TRP A 55 -1.77 9.95 6.40
CA TRP A 55 -2.10 10.44 5.06
C TRP A 55 -3.55 10.14 4.67
N TRP A 56 -4.08 8.96 4.97
CA TRP A 56 -5.43 8.60 4.56
C TRP A 56 -6.49 9.05 5.58
N LYS A 57 -6.18 8.96 6.88
CA LYS A 57 -7.08 9.43 7.95
C LYS A 57 -7.35 10.92 7.84
N ASN A 58 -6.33 11.73 7.60
CA ASN A 58 -6.46 13.19 7.46
C ASN A 58 -7.22 13.58 6.18
N ASN A 59 -7.35 12.66 5.21
CA ASN A 59 -8.08 12.84 3.97
C ASN A 59 -9.47 12.17 3.97
N GLY A 60 -9.90 11.60 5.11
CA GLY A 60 -11.22 10.98 5.25
C GLY A 60 -11.43 9.72 4.42
N LEU A 61 -10.34 9.00 4.12
CA LEU A 61 -10.35 7.73 3.39
C LEU A 61 -10.45 6.51 4.32
#